data_AF-A0A954W790-F1
#
_entry.id   AF-A0A954W790-F1
#
_cell.length_a   1.000
_cell.length_b   1.000
_cell.length_c   1.000
_cell.angle_alpha   90.00
_cell.angle_beta   90.00
_cell.angle_gamma   90.00
#
_symmetry.space_group_name_H-M   'P 1'
#
loop_
_entity.id
_entity.type
_entity.pdbx_description
1 polymer ?
#
loop_
_entity_poly.entity_id
_entity_poly.type
_entity_poly.pdbx_seq_one_letter_code
_entity_poly.pdbx_strand_id
1 'polypeptide(L)'
;CEVVAIPDDPATLAGLDETIESLAQANVPLRIDPILEPIGFGFSASLGRYLQIRQRYPDAEIMMGIGNLTELTDVDSAGVNVMLLGFCQEQGIRSVLTTEVINWARGSVRECDLARRLVHHAVTHRVPPKHLEPRLVMLRDTQLTSLGDVALDRLADEIRDHNYRLFAENGRLHLVSAGLHLSDSDPFRLFEQLQSREPKNLDASHAFYLGYELAKATTALTLGKQYEQDESLDWGLLTVEEVSHRLKPKRRTDPTSPEPQ
;
A
#
# COMPACT_ATOMS: atom_id res chain seq x y z
N CYS A 1 -3.92 -23.68 -30.72
CA CYS A 1 -4.27 -22.99 -29.46
C CYS A 1 -3.21 -23.39 -28.44
N GLU A 2 -2.70 -22.47 -27.62
CA GLU A 2 -1.81 -22.83 -26.50
C GLU A 2 -2.64 -23.47 -25.38
N VAL A 3 -2.11 -24.49 -24.70
CA VAL A 3 -2.77 -25.18 -23.58
C VAL A 3 -1.91 -25.13 -22.31
N VAL A 4 -2.53 -25.36 -21.15
CA VAL A 4 -1.81 -25.51 -19.88
C VAL A 4 -1.84 -26.98 -19.46
N ALA A 5 -0.66 -27.59 -19.32
CA ALA A 5 -0.51 -28.94 -18.80
C ALA A 5 -0.38 -28.88 -17.28
N ILE A 6 -1.26 -29.63 -16.59
CA ILE A 6 -1.33 -29.75 -15.13
C ILE A 6 -1.22 -31.23 -14.75
N PRO A 7 -0.70 -31.57 -13.55
CA PRO A 7 -0.65 -32.95 -13.10
C PRO A 7 -2.05 -33.51 -12.84
N ASP A 8 -2.19 -34.83 -12.95
CA ASP A 8 -3.44 -35.54 -12.64
C ASP A 8 -3.79 -35.46 -11.14
N ASP A 9 -2.76 -35.41 -10.29
CA ASP A 9 -2.86 -35.15 -8.86
C ASP A 9 -2.08 -33.87 -8.51
N PRO A 10 -2.77 -32.79 -8.06
CA PRO A 10 -2.14 -31.53 -7.68
C PRO A 10 -1.05 -31.64 -6.61
N ALA A 11 -1.07 -32.67 -5.77
CA ALA A 11 -0.06 -32.88 -4.74
C ALA A 11 1.25 -33.46 -5.31
N THR A 12 1.23 -33.99 -6.54
CA THR A 12 2.35 -34.70 -7.17
C THR A 12 2.61 -34.20 -8.59
N LEU A 13 3.51 -34.88 -9.32
CA LEU A 13 3.75 -34.66 -10.75
C LEU A 13 3.16 -35.78 -11.61
N ALA A 14 2.26 -36.59 -11.05
CA ALA A 14 1.68 -37.75 -11.74
C ALA A 14 1.01 -37.33 -13.06
N GLY A 15 1.26 -38.10 -14.13
CA GLY A 15 0.70 -37.89 -15.47
C GLY A 15 1.22 -36.66 -16.21
N LEU A 16 1.95 -35.76 -15.55
CA LEU A 16 2.37 -34.49 -16.15
C LEU A 16 3.44 -34.70 -17.23
N ASP A 17 4.47 -35.52 -16.96
CA ASP A 17 5.53 -35.79 -17.94
C ASP A 17 4.96 -36.43 -19.22
N GLU A 18 4.05 -37.41 -19.08
CA GLU A 18 3.36 -38.07 -20.20
C GLU A 18 2.51 -37.09 -21.02
N THR A 19 1.80 -36.19 -20.34
CA THR A 19 1.00 -35.14 -20.98
C THR A 19 1.87 -34.16 -21.75
N ILE A 20 2.98 -33.71 -21.15
CA ILE A 20 3.95 -32.81 -21.80
C ILE A 20 4.53 -33.46 -23.05
N GLU A 21 4.96 -34.72 -22.96
CA GLU A 21 5.56 -35.44 -24.08
C GLU A 21 4.55 -35.65 -25.22
N SER A 22 3.31 -36.04 -24.91
CA SER A 22 2.24 -36.20 -25.89
C SER A 22 1.92 -34.90 -26.63
N LEU A 23 1.81 -33.78 -25.90
CA LEU A 23 1.57 -32.46 -26.48
C LEU A 23 2.75 -31.99 -27.34
N ALA A 24 3.97 -32.22 -26.88
CA ALA A 24 5.19 -31.88 -27.63
C ALA A 24 5.29 -32.67 -28.94
N GLN A 25 5.04 -33.98 -28.92
CA GLN A 25 5.02 -34.84 -30.11
C GLN A 25 3.94 -34.41 -31.11
N ALA A 26 2.79 -33.95 -30.61
CA ALA A 26 1.71 -33.41 -31.42
C ALA A 26 1.96 -31.96 -31.92
N ASN A 27 3.10 -31.35 -31.60
CA ASN A 27 3.43 -29.94 -31.88
C ASN A 27 2.36 -28.96 -31.36
N VAL A 28 1.76 -29.26 -30.21
CA VAL A 28 0.81 -28.37 -29.54
C VAL A 28 1.57 -27.41 -28.62
N PRO A 29 1.48 -26.08 -28.80
CA PRO A 29 2.07 -25.13 -27.87
C PRO A 29 1.52 -25.32 -26.46
N LEU A 30 2.39 -25.39 -25.45
CA LEU A 30 1.98 -25.61 -24.07
C LEU A 30 2.74 -24.73 -23.06
N ARG A 31 2.10 -24.51 -21.92
CA ARG A 31 2.73 -24.08 -20.66
C ARG A 31 2.56 -25.17 -19.62
N ILE A 32 3.54 -25.32 -18.74
CA ILE A 32 3.47 -26.26 -17.62
C ILE A 32 3.04 -25.50 -16.37
N ASP A 33 2.03 -26.00 -15.65
CA ASP A 33 1.67 -25.53 -14.31
C ASP A 33 1.64 -26.72 -13.33
N PRO A 34 2.70 -26.91 -12.51
CA PRO A 34 2.78 -27.95 -11.48
C PRO A 34 1.85 -27.73 -10.27
N ILE A 35 1.01 -26.68 -10.31
CA ILE A 35 0.05 -26.25 -9.30
C ILE A 35 0.71 -25.82 -7.99
N LEU A 36 0.63 -24.53 -7.69
CA LEU A 36 1.01 -23.97 -6.39
C LEU A 36 -0.11 -24.27 -5.36
N GLU A 37 0.25 -24.83 -4.21
CA GLU A 37 -0.73 -25.24 -3.19
C GLU A 37 -0.81 -24.26 -2.00
N PRO A 38 -1.96 -24.12 -1.33
CA PRO A 38 -2.10 -23.27 -0.16
C PRO A 38 -1.21 -23.69 1.02
N ILE A 39 -0.99 -22.76 1.95
CA ILE A 39 -0.33 -23.04 3.23
C ILE A 39 -1.18 -24.06 4.00
N GLY A 40 -0.52 -25.12 4.51
CA GLY A 40 -1.19 -26.23 5.20
C GLY A 40 -1.59 -27.40 4.30
N PHE A 41 -1.54 -27.25 2.97
CA PHE A 41 -1.91 -28.29 2.01
C PHE A 41 -0.74 -28.84 1.19
N GLY A 42 0.45 -28.27 1.33
CA GLY A 42 1.63 -28.70 0.55
C GLY A 42 2.43 -27.56 -0.06
N PHE A 43 2.15 -26.29 0.28
CA PHE A 43 2.84 -25.11 -0.25
C PHE A 43 4.35 -25.28 -0.48
N SER A 44 5.11 -25.72 0.53
CA SER A 44 6.57 -25.90 0.39
C SER A 44 6.95 -26.96 -0.64
N ALA A 45 6.26 -28.11 -0.64
CA ALA A 45 6.45 -29.16 -1.62
C ALA A 45 6.07 -28.68 -3.03
N SER A 46 5.01 -27.87 -3.14
CA SER A 46 4.56 -27.29 -4.42
C SER A 46 5.60 -26.38 -5.07
N LEU A 47 6.29 -25.53 -4.30
CA LEU A 47 7.44 -24.76 -4.81
C LEU A 47 8.56 -25.70 -5.29
N GLY A 48 8.81 -26.79 -4.56
CA GLY A 48 9.75 -27.83 -4.97
C GLY A 48 9.40 -28.47 -6.33
N ARG A 49 8.11 -28.64 -6.64
CA ARG A 49 7.65 -29.16 -7.93
C ARG A 49 8.00 -28.20 -9.09
N TYR A 50 7.88 -26.89 -8.90
CA TYR A 50 8.34 -25.91 -9.89
C TYR A 50 9.84 -26.01 -10.16
N LEU A 51 10.66 -26.18 -9.11
CA LEU A 51 12.11 -26.38 -9.27
C LEU A 51 12.42 -27.65 -10.07
N GLN A 52 11.75 -28.76 -9.75
CA GLN A 52 11.92 -30.03 -10.47
C GLN A 52 11.54 -29.90 -11.94
N ILE A 53 10.41 -29.25 -12.24
CA ILE A 53 9.96 -29.05 -13.62
C ILE A 53 10.92 -28.16 -14.39
N ARG A 54 11.43 -27.06 -13.81
CA ARG A 54 12.46 -26.24 -14.47
C ARG A 54 13.75 -27.03 -14.75
N GLN A 55 14.16 -27.93 -13.86
CA GLN A 55 15.34 -28.79 -14.09
C GLN A 55 15.11 -29.82 -15.20
N ARG A 56 13.93 -30.44 -15.25
CA ARG A 56 13.57 -31.45 -16.26
C ARG A 56 13.34 -30.85 -17.65
N TYR A 57 12.71 -29.68 -17.69
CA TYR A 57 12.34 -28.99 -18.92
C TYR A 57 12.89 -27.54 -18.93
N PRO A 58 14.21 -27.35 -19.13
CA PRO A 58 14.87 -26.05 -19.03
C PRO A 58 14.28 -24.98 -19.95
N ASP A 59 13.84 -25.38 -21.15
CA ASP A 59 13.35 -24.47 -22.19
C ASP A 59 11.82 -24.33 -22.22
N ALA A 60 11.10 -25.10 -21.40
CA ALA A 60 9.64 -25.04 -21.39
C ALA A 60 9.11 -23.74 -20.80
N GLU A 61 8.01 -23.25 -21.38
CA GLU A 61 7.23 -22.17 -20.79
C GLU A 61 6.49 -22.72 -19.56
N ILE A 62 6.62 -22.01 -18.45
CA ILE A 62 5.97 -22.35 -17.18
C ILE A 62 5.01 -21.23 -16.81
N MET A 63 3.88 -21.59 -16.22
CA MET A 63 2.93 -20.67 -15.60
C MET A 63 2.83 -20.98 -14.10
N MET A 64 2.63 -19.95 -13.28
CA MET A 64 2.28 -20.12 -11.87
C MET A 64 0.95 -19.42 -11.56
N GLY A 65 -0.04 -20.19 -11.09
CA GLY A 65 -1.23 -19.65 -10.45
C GLY A 65 -0.95 -19.24 -9.00
N ILE A 66 -1.01 -17.94 -8.70
CA ILE A 66 -0.67 -17.41 -7.37
C ILE A 66 -1.89 -17.18 -6.45
N GLY A 67 -3.10 -17.23 -7.01
CA GLY A 67 -4.36 -17.01 -6.30
C GLY A 67 -4.54 -17.87 -5.05
N ASN A 68 -4.08 -19.12 -5.11
CA ASN A 68 -4.12 -20.05 -3.97
C ASN A 68 -3.39 -19.54 -2.71
N LEU A 69 -2.45 -18.61 -2.87
CA LEU A 69 -1.71 -18.03 -1.75
C LEU A 69 -2.23 -16.63 -1.41
N THR A 70 -2.45 -15.79 -2.42
CA THR A 70 -2.92 -14.43 -2.20
C THR A 70 -4.36 -14.37 -1.65
N GLU A 71 -5.20 -15.35 -1.98
CA GLU A 71 -6.60 -15.39 -1.54
C GLU A 71 -6.85 -16.25 -0.30
N LEU A 72 -5.96 -17.19 0.01
CA LEU A 72 -6.13 -18.15 1.13
C LEU A 72 -5.09 -17.95 2.25
N THR A 73 -4.55 -16.74 2.36
CA THR A 73 -3.66 -16.32 3.45
C THR A 73 -4.13 -14.98 3.99
N ASP A 74 -4.33 -14.87 5.31
CA ASP A 74 -4.75 -13.63 5.98
C ASP A 74 -3.60 -12.60 6.06
N VAL A 75 -3.27 -12.00 4.91
CA VAL A 75 -2.21 -10.98 4.76
C VAL A 75 -2.46 -10.14 3.50
N ASP A 76 -1.95 -8.90 3.47
CA ASP A 76 -2.01 -8.05 2.27
C ASP A 76 -1.27 -8.70 1.08
N SER A 77 -1.91 -8.72 -0.09
CA SER A 77 -1.43 -9.46 -1.26
C SER A 77 -0.09 -8.98 -1.79
N ALA A 78 0.25 -7.69 -1.68
CA ALA A 78 1.46 -7.13 -2.26
C ALA A 78 2.75 -7.85 -1.78
N GLY A 79 2.84 -8.17 -0.49
CA GLY A 79 3.99 -8.89 0.06
C GLY A 79 4.12 -10.32 -0.48
N VAL A 80 2.99 -11.03 -0.55
CA VAL A 80 2.91 -12.39 -1.10
C VAL A 80 3.27 -12.39 -2.59
N ASN A 81 2.72 -11.43 -3.34
CA ASN A 81 3.00 -11.22 -4.76
C ASN A 81 4.50 -11.02 -5.01
N VAL A 82 5.17 -10.13 -4.26
CA VAL A 82 6.62 -9.91 -4.42
C VAL A 82 7.43 -11.19 -4.19
N MET A 83 7.09 -11.98 -3.17
CA MET A 83 7.80 -13.23 -2.87
C MET A 83 7.61 -14.27 -3.98
N LEU A 84 6.38 -14.49 -4.44
CA LEU A 84 6.07 -15.45 -5.49
C LEU A 84 6.65 -15.02 -6.85
N LEU A 85 6.60 -13.72 -7.17
CA LEU A 85 7.21 -13.21 -8.40
C LEU A 85 8.73 -13.23 -8.33
N GLY A 86 9.33 -13.07 -7.15
CA GLY A 86 10.76 -13.28 -6.94
C GLY A 86 11.18 -14.71 -7.29
N PHE A 87 10.45 -15.69 -6.75
CA PHE A 87 10.63 -17.10 -7.12
C PHE A 87 10.45 -17.32 -8.62
N CYS A 88 9.38 -16.77 -9.22
CA CYS A 88 9.14 -16.86 -10.66
C CYS A 88 10.31 -16.30 -11.46
N GLN A 89 10.84 -15.13 -11.08
CA GLN A 89 11.93 -14.46 -11.78
C GLN A 89 13.25 -15.25 -11.68
N GLU A 90 13.54 -15.86 -10.54
CA GLU A 90 14.70 -16.75 -10.37
C GLU A 90 14.57 -18.04 -11.20
N GLN A 91 13.36 -18.59 -11.31
CA GLN A 91 13.08 -19.81 -12.07
C GLN A 91 12.72 -19.56 -13.55
N GLY A 92 12.81 -18.32 -14.04
CA GLY A 92 12.47 -17.97 -15.42
C GLY A 92 11.00 -18.23 -15.79
N ILE A 93 10.10 -18.23 -14.81
CA ILE A 93 8.64 -18.35 -15.01
C ILE A 93 8.12 -16.97 -15.42
N ARG A 94 7.63 -16.87 -16.67
CA ARG A 94 7.25 -15.59 -17.30
C ARG A 94 5.73 -15.40 -17.42
N SER A 95 4.94 -16.36 -16.93
CA SER A 95 3.48 -16.27 -16.90
C SER A 95 2.98 -16.49 -15.48
N VAL A 96 2.15 -15.57 -15.00
CA VAL A 96 1.52 -15.62 -13.68
C VAL A 96 0.03 -15.44 -13.88
N LEU A 97 -0.75 -16.33 -13.27
CA LEU A 97 -2.21 -16.23 -13.22
C LEU A 97 -2.62 -15.72 -11.83
N THR A 98 -3.35 -14.60 -11.81
CA THR A 98 -3.80 -13.94 -10.58
C THR A 98 -5.25 -13.45 -10.72
N THR A 99 -5.91 -13.17 -9.61
CA THR A 99 -7.28 -12.63 -9.55
C THR A 99 -7.34 -11.42 -8.61
N GLU A 100 -8.44 -10.67 -8.63
CA GLU A 100 -8.70 -9.51 -7.76
C GLU A 100 -10.07 -9.63 -7.05
N VAL A 101 -10.53 -10.86 -6.82
CA VAL A 101 -11.91 -11.12 -6.35
C VAL A 101 -12.05 -10.84 -4.85
N ILE A 102 -11.12 -11.35 -4.04
CA ILE A 102 -11.16 -11.15 -2.59
C ILE A 102 -10.67 -9.76 -2.19
N ASN A 103 -11.21 -9.21 -1.11
CA ASN A 103 -11.03 -7.80 -0.78
C ASN A 103 -9.56 -7.38 -0.58
N TRP A 104 -8.76 -8.21 0.10
CA TRP A 104 -7.33 -7.93 0.36
C TRP A 104 -6.40 -8.24 -0.83
N ALA A 105 -6.94 -8.76 -1.93
CA ALA A 105 -6.22 -8.95 -3.19
C ALA A 105 -6.71 -7.99 -4.30
N ARG A 106 -7.52 -6.98 -3.95
CA ARG A 106 -7.94 -5.94 -4.90
C ARG A 106 -6.72 -5.15 -5.35
N GLY A 107 -6.50 -5.07 -6.67
CA GLY A 107 -5.31 -4.45 -7.23
C GLY A 107 -4.12 -5.40 -7.41
N SER A 108 -4.28 -6.70 -7.15
CA SER A 108 -3.24 -7.72 -7.34
C SER A 108 -2.60 -7.69 -8.73
N VAL A 109 -3.33 -7.33 -9.79
CA VAL A 109 -2.74 -7.18 -11.13
C VAL A 109 -1.76 -6.00 -11.17
N ARG A 110 -2.12 -4.86 -10.57
CA ARG A 110 -1.25 -3.68 -10.46
C ARG A 110 -0.05 -3.97 -9.55
N GLU A 111 -0.26 -4.70 -8.46
CA GLU A 111 0.81 -5.17 -7.58
C GLU A 111 1.80 -6.06 -8.34
N CYS A 112 1.31 -7.04 -9.09
CA CYS A 112 2.15 -7.91 -9.93
C CYS A 112 2.92 -7.12 -10.98
N ASP A 113 2.33 -6.08 -11.59
CA ASP A 113 3.02 -5.22 -12.56
C ASP A 113 4.20 -4.44 -11.95
N LEU A 114 4.08 -4.00 -10.70
CA LEU A 114 5.17 -3.37 -9.96
C LEU A 114 6.20 -4.41 -9.51
N ALA A 115 5.72 -5.50 -8.90
CA ALA A 115 6.55 -6.56 -8.34
C ALA A 115 7.42 -7.21 -9.42
N ARG A 116 6.90 -7.51 -10.63
CA ARG A 116 7.69 -8.09 -11.73
C ARG A 116 8.88 -7.20 -12.13
N ARG A 117 8.72 -5.87 -12.10
CA ARG A 117 9.79 -4.93 -12.45
C ARG A 117 10.83 -4.86 -11.34
N LEU A 118 10.37 -4.83 -10.09
CA LEU A 118 11.20 -4.86 -8.88
C LEU A 118 12.10 -6.11 -8.87
N VAL A 119 11.51 -7.30 -8.99
CA VAL A 119 12.26 -8.56 -8.91
C VAL A 119 13.13 -8.79 -10.14
N HIS A 120 12.69 -8.34 -11.33
CA HIS A 120 13.52 -8.38 -12.53
C HIS A 120 14.82 -7.59 -12.32
N HIS A 121 14.72 -6.34 -11.87
CA HIS A 121 15.90 -5.52 -11.58
C HIS A 121 16.79 -6.17 -10.52
N ALA A 122 16.21 -6.61 -9.40
CA ALA A 122 16.92 -7.21 -8.29
C ALA A 122 17.72 -8.46 -8.71
N VAL A 123 17.07 -9.39 -9.42
CA VAL A 123 17.70 -10.64 -9.86
C VAL A 123 18.75 -10.39 -10.95
N THR A 124 18.45 -9.55 -11.95
CA THR A 124 19.40 -9.25 -13.04
C THR A 124 20.67 -8.58 -12.53
N HIS A 125 20.57 -7.64 -11.58
CA HIS A 125 21.71 -6.90 -11.06
C HIS A 125 22.30 -7.51 -9.78
N ARG A 126 21.72 -8.59 -9.27
CA ARG A 126 22.10 -9.26 -8.01
C ARG A 126 22.15 -8.29 -6.82
N VAL A 127 21.12 -7.47 -6.69
CA VAL A 127 20.95 -6.53 -5.58
C VAL A 127 19.67 -6.86 -4.80
N PRO A 128 19.63 -6.60 -3.49
CA PRO A 128 18.39 -6.75 -2.74
C PRO A 128 17.28 -5.82 -3.29
N PRO A 129 16.00 -6.24 -3.27
CA PRO A 129 14.86 -5.43 -3.71
C PRO A 129 14.49 -4.35 -2.69
N LYS A 130 15.44 -3.49 -2.30
CA LYS A 130 15.30 -2.48 -1.26
C LYS A 130 15.50 -1.08 -1.86
N HIS A 131 14.60 -0.15 -1.55
CA HIS A 131 14.60 1.22 -2.08
C HIS A 131 14.47 1.32 -3.61
N LEU A 132 13.81 0.35 -4.25
CA LEU A 132 13.63 0.31 -5.71
C LEU A 132 12.20 0.59 -6.16
N GLU A 133 11.19 0.11 -5.42
CA GLU A 133 9.78 0.33 -5.73
C GLU A 133 9.01 0.64 -4.44
N PRO A 134 8.90 1.93 -4.05
CA PRO A 134 8.27 2.33 -2.81
C PRO A 134 6.75 2.12 -2.82
N ARG A 135 6.09 2.06 -4.00
CA ARG A 135 4.63 1.97 -4.09
C ARG A 135 4.06 0.61 -3.64
N LEU A 136 4.90 -0.40 -3.45
CA LEU A 136 4.51 -1.67 -2.85
C LEU A 136 4.53 -1.62 -1.30
N VAL A 137 5.03 -0.54 -0.70
CA VAL A 137 5.02 -0.31 0.75
C VAL A 137 3.78 0.51 1.10
N MET A 138 2.65 -0.16 1.36
CA MET A 138 1.35 0.52 1.47
C MET A 138 0.89 0.78 2.91
N LEU A 139 1.23 -0.10 3.87
CA LEU A 139 0.68 -0.02 5.23
C LEU A 139 1.39 1.01 6.13
N ARG A 140 2.70 1.17 6.01
CA ARG A 140 3.52 2.09 6.83
C ARG A 140 4.43 2.89 5.93
N ASP A 141 4.91 4.03 6.39
CA ASP A 141 5.90 4.79 5.63
C ASP A 141 7.31 4.36 6.01
N THR A 142 8.23 4.47 5.04
CA THR A 142 9.61 4.01 5.21
C THR A 142 10.41 4.90 6.17
N GLN A 143 10.03 6.16 6.29
CA GLN A 143 10.66 7.15 7.14
C GLN A 143 9.61 8.13 7.66
N LEU A 144 9.72 8.49 8.93
CA LEU A 144 8.90 9.52 9.57
C LEU A 144 9.81 10.66 10.00
N THR A 145 9.35 11.89 9.80
CA THR A 145 10.05 13.10 10.24
C THR A 145 9.26 13.72 11.40
N SER A 146 9.96 14.14 12.44
CA SER A 146 9.38 14.87 13.57
C SER A 146 10.12 16.18 13.83
N LEU A 147 9.38 17.19 14.25
CA LEU A 147 9.92 18.47 14.70
C LEU A 147 10.42 18.36 16.15
N GLY A 148 9.65 17.68 17.00
CA GLY A 148 9.84 17.60 18.44
C GLY A 148 9.16 18.73 19.21
N ASP A 149 8.77 18.45 20.46
CA ASP A 149 8.00 19.36 21.32
C ASP A 149 8.61 20.76 21.42
N VAL A 150 9.93 20.86 21.59
CA VAL A 150 10.65 22.14 21.72
C VAL A 150 10.52 22.99 20.44
N ALA A 151 10.52 22.36 19.27
CA ALA A 151 10.34 23.07 18.02
C ALA A 151 8.88 23.49 17.82
N LEU A 152 7.91 22.67 18.24
CA LEU A 152 6.49 22.99 18.20
C LEU A 152 6.12 24.15 19.15
N ASP A 153 6.70 24.19 20.35
CA ASP A 153 6.55 25.32 21.28
C ASP A 153 7.07 26.63 20.67
N ARG A 154 8.29 26.59 20.10
CA ARG A 154 8.86 27.76 19.40
C ARG A 154 7.99 28.19 18.23
N LEU A 155 7.47 27.24 17.47
CA LEU A 155 6.56 27.52 16.36
C LEU A 155 5.30 28.24 16.84
N ALA A 156 4.73 27.84 17.98
CA ALA A 156 3.59 28.54 18.59
C ALA A 156 3.92 30.00 18.94
N ASP A 157 5.13 30.27 19.46
CA ASP A 157 5.57 31.62 19.83
C ASP A 157 5.82 32.55 18.63
N GLU A 158 6.28 31.97 17.51
CA GLU A 158 6.64 32.69 16.29
C GLU A 158 5.44 32.99 15.38
N ILE A 159 4.45 32.08 15.33
CA ILE A 159 3.25 32.25 14.51
C ILE A 159 2.44 33.47 14.97
N ARG A 160 1.92 34.22 14.00
CA ARG A 160 1.10 35.44 14.23
C ARG A 160 -0.36 35.27 13.83
N ASP A 161 -0.66 34.36 12.92
CA ASP A 161 -2.03 34.04 12.52
C ASP A 161 -2.65 32.98 13.43
N HIS A 162 -3.98 33.00 13.54
CA HIS A 162 -4.69 32.09 14.44
C HIS A 162 -5.13 30.78 13.73
N ASN A 163 -4.54 30.44 12.58
CA ASN A 163 -4.87 29.20 11.90
C ASN A 163 -4.35 28.01 12.69
N TYR A 164 -5.18 26.98 12.81
CA TYR A 164 -4.83 25.73 13.44
C TYR A 164 -3.97 24.88 12.51
N ARG A 165 -2.80 24.50 13.01
CA ARG A 165 -1.86 23.57 12.37
C ARG A 165 -1.80 22.32 13.22
N LEU A 166 -1.98 21.17 12.59
CA LEU A 166 -1.94 19.87 13.23
C LEU A 166 -0.61 19.19 12.92
N PHE A 167 -0.09 18.46 13.90
CA PHE A 167 1.04 17.57 13.73
C PHE A 167 0.73 16.24 14.41
N ALA A 168 1.28 15.16 13.88
CA ALA A 168 1.17 13.81 14.44
C ALA A 168 2.57 13.21 14.53
N GLU A 169 3.14 13.21 15.72
CA GLU A 169 4.48 12.68 15.97
C GLU A 169 4.59 12.12 17.39
N ASN A 170 5.54 11.20 17.60
CA ASN A 170 5.84 10.64 18.93
C ASN A 170 4.62 10.05 19.67
N GLY A 171 3.62 9.53 18.93
CA GLY A 171 2.40 8.96 19.48
C GLY A 171 1.39 9.98 20.01
N ARG A 172 1.55 11.27 19.68
CA ARG A 172 0.67 12.36 20.10
C ARG A 172 0.21 13.20 18.92
N LEU A 173 -0.97 13.75 19.07
CA LEU A 173 -1.52 14.78 18.21
C LEU A 173 -1.16 16.13 18.82
N HIS A 174 -0.74 17.07 17.99
CA HIS A 174 -0.39 18.42 18.40
C HIS A 174 -1.21 19.41 17.60
N LEU A 175 -1.72 20.43 18.28
CA LEU A 175 -2.38 21.57 17.66
C LEU A 175 -1.58 22.83 18.00
N VAL A 176 -1.13 23.51 16.97
CA VAL A 176 -0.33 24.72 17.06
C VAL A 176 -1.05 25.89 16.38
N SER A 177 -1.09 27.03 17.07
CA SER A 177 -1.60 28.32 16.59
C SER A 177 -0.83 29.45 17.28
N ALA A 178 -1.07 30.71 16.93
CA ALA A 178 -0.39 31.86 17.54
C ALA A 178 -0.51 31.84 19.09
N GLY A 179 0.61 31.65 19.78
CA GLY A 179 0.70 31.57 21.24
C GLY A 179 -0.01 30.37 21.87
N LEU A 180 -0.31 29.32 21.08
CA LEU A 180 -1.04 28.14 21.53
C LEU A 180 -0.38 26.87 21.00
N HIS A 181 0.06 26.00 21.92
CA HIS A 181 0.41 24.61 21.65
C HIS A 181 -0.37 23.72 22.61
N LEU A 182 -1.17 22.81 22.06
CA LEU A 182 -1.90 21.78 22.79
C LEU A 182 -1.47 20.41 22.26
N SER A 183 -1.44 19.39 23.12
CA SER A 183 -1.18 18.03 22.68
C SER A 183 -1.95 17.00 23.49
N ASP A 184 -2.37 15.93 22.82
CA ASP A 184 -2.95 14.75 23.46
C ASP A 184 -2.80 13.54 22.52
N SER A 185 -2.86 12.32 23.07
CA SER A 185 -3.00 11.11 22.24
C SER A 185 -4.44 10.90 21.77
N ASP A 186 -5.42 11.49 22.45
CA ASP A 186 -6.84 11.39 22.11
C ASP A 186 -7.32 12.66 21.38
N PRO A 187 -7.82 12.56 20.13
CA PRO A 187 -8.30 13.72 19.38
C PRO A 187 -9.48 14.44 20.06
N PHE A 188 -10.34 13.74 20.81
CA PHE A 188 -11.44 14.36 21.53
C PHE A 188 -10.94 15.17 22.72
N ARG A 189 -9.95 14.67 23.46
CA ARG A 189 -9.31 15.42 24.56
C ARG A 189 -8.59 16.66 24.03
N LEU A 190 -7.87 16.53 22.91
CA LEU A 190 -7.23 17.67 22.26
C LEU A 190 -8.26 18.74 21.86
N PHE A 191 -9.40 18.32 21.31
CA PHE A 191 -10.47 19.22 20.91
C PHE A 191 -11.22 19.85 22.11
N GLU A 192 -11.44 19.10 23.20
CA GLU A 192 -11.95 19.63 24.47
C GLU A 192 -11.01 20.70 25.05
N GLN A 193 -9.71 20.44 25.05
CA GLN A 193 -8.69 21.40 25.47
C GLN A 193 -8.77 22.67 24.62
N LEU A 194 -8.90 22.54 23.30
CA LEU A 194 -9.07 23.70 22.40
C LEU A 194 -10.35 24.49 22.75
N GLN A 195 -11.49 23.83 22.89
CA GLN A 195 -12.75 24.49 23.24
C GLN A 195 -12.68 25.24 24.58
N SER A 196 -11.99 24.66 25.57
CA SER A 196 -11.80 25.30 26.89
C SER A 196 -11.03 26.63 26.84
N ARG A 197 -10.34 26.91 25.72
CA ARG A 197 -9.67 28.21 25.47
C ARG A 197 -10.58 29.28 24.89
N GLU A 198 -11.86 28.96 24.67
CA GLU A 198 -12.87 29.85 24.06
C GLU A 198 -12.37 30.51 22.75
N PRO A 199 -11.92 29.72 21.76
CA PRO A 199 -11.35 30.25 20.52
C PRO A 199 -12.39 31.05 19.71
N LYS A 200 -11.98 32.24 19.25
CA LYS A 200 -12.85 33.14 18.47
C LYS A 200 -13.11 32.66 17.04
N ASN A 201 -12.28 31.77 16.52
CA ASN A 201 -12.29 31.30 15.13
C ASN A 201 -12.64 29.80 15.00
N LEU A 202 -13.46 29.27 15.91
CA LEU A 202 -13.94 27.90 15.87
C LEU A 202 -15.46 27.89 15.60
N ASP A 203 -15.84 28.01 14.32
CA ASP A 203 -17.22 27.78 13.87
C ASP A 203 -17.44 26.32 13.44
N ALA A 204 -18.67 25.98 13.04
CA ALA A 204 -19.01 24.62 12.62
C ALA A 204 -18.15 24.10 11.45
N SER A 205 -17.77 24.97 10.50
CA SER A 205 -16.93 24.59 9.36
C SER A 205 -15.49 24.31 9.81
N HIS A 206 -14.95 25.12 10.72
CA HIS A 206 -13.62 24.88 11.31
C HIS A 206 -13.61 23.60 12.16
N ALA A 207 -14.65 23.37 12.96
CA ALA A 207 -14.78 22.17 13.77
C ALA A 207 -14.85 20.90 12.91
N PHE A 208 -15.62 20.92 11.82
CA PHE A 208 -15.68 19.80 10.87
C PHE A 208 -14.31 19.53 10.23
N TYR A 209 -13.65 20.58 9.73
CA TYR A 209 -12.33 20.49 9.12
C TYR A 209 -11.29 19.90 10.09
N LEU A 210 -11.23 20.43 11.32
CA LEU A 210 -10.33 19.90 12.34
C LEU A 210 -10.65 18.45 12.70
N GLY A 211 -11.93 18.08 12.79
CA GLY A 211 -12.32 16.70 13.04
C GLY A 211 -11.85 15.74 11.94
N TYR A 212 -11.98 16.15 10.68
CA TYR A 212 -11.50 15.38 9.52
C TYR A 212 -9.98 15.18 9.57
N GLU A 213 -9.23 16.26 9.78
CA GLU A 213 -7.76 16.21 9.84
C GLU A 213 -7.25 15.47 11.08
N LEU A 214 -7.89 15.60 12.24
CA LEU A 214 -7.55 14.83 13.44
C LEU A 214 -7.80 13.34 13.25
N ALA A 215 -8.84 12.94 12.53
CA ALA A 215 -9.07 11.53 12.19
C ALA A 215 -7.97 10.98 11.27
N LYS A 216 -7.54 11.77 10.28
CA LYS A 216 -6.41 11.43 9.39
C LYS A 216 -5.10 11.33 10.17
N ALA A 217 -4.79 12.30 11.02
CA ALA A 217 -3.62 12.32 11.88
C ALA A 217 -3.59 11.13 12.87
N THR A 218 -4.74 10.77 13.44
CA THR A 218 -4.87 9.58 14.33
C THR A 218 -4.60 8.28 13.56
N THR A 219 -5.13 8.18 12.33
CA THR A 219 -4.86 7.05 11.44
C THR A 219 -3.36 6.97 11.12
N ALA A 220 -2.73 8.11 10.88
CA ALA A 220 -1.31 8.17 10.60
C ALA A 220 -0.44 7.69 11.78
N LEU A 221 -0.74 8.14 13.00
CA LEU A 221 -0.06 7.65 14.21
C LEU A 221 -0.25 6.14 14.39
N THR A 222 -1.46 5.64 14.14
CA THR A 222 -1.80 4.22 14.31
C THR A 222 -1.01 3.33 13.34
N LEU A 223 -0.86 3.77 12.10
CA LEU A 223 -0.25 2.98 11.03
C LEU A 223 1.25 3.30 10.85
N GLY A 224 1.78 4.32 11.51
CA GLY A 224 3.15 4.79 11.26
C GLY A 224 3.28 5.41 9.87
N LYS A 225 2.33 6.30 9.53
CA LYS A 225 2.35 7.14 8.34
C LYS A 225 2.84 8.54 8.66
N GLN A 226 3.47 9.18 7.69
CA GLN A 226 3.73 10.61 7.74
C GLN A 226 2.41 11.33 7.51
N TYR A 227 2.00 12.11 8.51
CA TYR A 227 0.88 13.01 8.38
C TYR A 227 1.36 14.36 7.86
N GLU A 228 0.73 14.84 6.79
CA GLU A 228 0.83 16.21 6.31
C GLU A 228 -0.59 16.77 6.16
N GLN A 229 -0.85 17.91 6.81
CA GLN A 229 -2.18 18.52 6.82
C GLN A 229 -2.56 18.94 5.39
N ASP A 230 -3.82 18.69 5.02
CA ASP A 230 -4.35 18.91 3.67
C ASP A 230 -3.75 18.01 2.56
N GLU A 231 -2.93 17.01 2.91
CA GLU A 231 -2.41 16.01 1.97
C GLU A 231 -2.92 14.60 2.26
N SER A 232 -3.01 13.76 1.22
CA SER A 232 -3.37 12.35 1.38
C SER A 232 -2.30 11.59 2.14
N LEU A 233 -2.71 10.68 3.03
CA LEU A 233 -1.78 9.65 3.50
C LEU A 233 -1.29 8.84 2.30
N ASP A 234 0.00 8.53 2.27
CA ASP A 234 0.56 7.68 1.22
C ASP A 234 0.13 6.24 1.45
N TRP A 235 -0.59 5.63 0.50
CA TRP A 235 -0.96 4.22 0.47
C TRP A 235 -0.22 3.47 -0.64
N GLY A 236 0.93 3.97 -1.08
CA GLY A 236 1.71 3.43 -2.18
C GLY A 236 0.92 3.43 -3.49
N LEU A 237 0.72 2.26 -4.09
CA LEU A 237 -0.04 2.15 -5.35
C LEU A 237 -1.54 2.49 -5.19
N LEU A 238 -2.05 2.48 -3.95
CA LEU A 238 -3.46 2.75 -3.64
C LEU A 238 -3.72 4.22 -3.27
N THR A 239 -2.70 5.07 -3.27
CA THR A 239 -2.86 6.49 -2.93
C THR A 239 -3.84 7.16 -3.89
N VAL A 240 -4.83 7.86 -3.32
CA VAL A 240 -5.73 8.75 -4.05
C VAL A 240 -5.42 10.16 -3.57
N GLU A 241 -5.03 11.01 -4.52
CA GLU A 241 -4.69 12.40 -4.21
C GLU A 241 -5.91 13.15 -3.63
N GLU A 242 -5.68 13.84 -2.52
CA GLU A 242 -6.68 14.70 -1.89
C GLU A 242 -6.71 16.08 -2.57
N VAL A 243 -7.90 16.64 -2.72
CA VAL A 243 -8.06 18.06 -3.09
C VAL A 243 -8.01 18.88 -1.81
N SER A 244 -7.05 19.81 -1.71
CA SER A 244 -6.92 20.65 -0.52
C SER A 244 -8.21 21.45 -0.25
N HIS A 245 -8.73 21.29 0.97
CA HIS A 245 -9.95 21.96 1.45
C HIS A 245 -9.67 23.12 2.41
N ARG A 246 -8.42 23.59 2.48
CA ARG A 246 -8.02 24.66 3.39
C ARG A 246 -8.96 25.86 3.26
N LEU A 247 -9.66 26.18 4.36
CA LEU A 247 -10.61 27.28 4.39
C LEU A 247 -9.89 28.59 4.10
N LYS A 248 -10.22 29.22 2.96
CA LYS A 248 -9.74 30.57 2.64
C LYS A 248 -10.37 31.55 3.63
N PRO A 249 -9.64 32.58 4.09
CA PRO A 249 -10.23 33.60 4.95
C PRO A 249 -11.50 34.16 4.31
N LYS A 250 -12.60 34.23 5.07
CA LYS A 250 -13.80 34.95 4.63
C LYS A 250 -13.40 36.37 4.26
N ARG A 251 -13.45 36.69 2.97
CA ARG A 251 -13.29 38.05 2.48
C ARG A 251 -14.40 38.87 3.15
N ARG A 252 -14.03 39.85 3.98
CA ARG A 252 -14.99 40.81 4.55
C ARG A 252 -15.78 41.40 3.39
N THR A 253 -17.06 41.06 3.29
CA THR A 253 -17.99 41.76 2.40
C THR A 253 -18.24 43.12 3.05
N ASP A 254 -17.59 44.16 2.54
CA ASP A 254 -17.96 45.54 2.88
C ASP A 254 -19.40 45.77 2.40
N PRO A 255 -20.35 46.15 3.27
CA PRO A 255 -21.74 46.39 2.89
C PRO A 255 -21.94 47.72 2.12
N THR A 256 -20.88 48.33 1.60
CA THR A 256 -20.91 49.60 0.88
C THR A 256 -20.23 49.48 -0.47
N SER A 257 -20.89 48.83 -1.42
CA SER A 257 -20.61 49.01 -2.85
C SER A 257 -21.95 49.28 -3.54
N PRO A 258 -22.16 50.46 -4.17
CA PRO A 258 -23.40 50.74 -4.87
C PRO A 258 -23.49 49.88 -6.13
N GLU A 259 -24.68 49.37 -6.43
CA GLU A 259 -24.96 48.61 -7.66
C GLU A 259 -24.66 49.45 -8.90
N PRO A 260 -23.98 48.90 -9.92
CA PRO A 260 -23.82 49.57 -11.20
C PRO A 260 -25.14 49.53 -11.98
N GLN A 261 -25.50 50.68 -12.54
CA GLN A 261 -26.66 50.89 -13.44
C GLN A 261 -26.54 50.10 -14.74
#